data_AF-A0A258XXT1-F1
#
_entry.id   AF-A0A258XXT1-F1
#
_cell.length_a   1.000
_cell.length_b   1.000
_cell.length_c   1.000
_cell.angle_alpha   90.00
_cell.angle_beta   90.00
_cell.angle_gamma   90.00
#
_symmetry.space_group_name_H-M   'P 1'
#
loop_
_entity.id
_entity.type
_entity.pdbx_description
1 polymer ?
#
loop_
_entity_poly.entity_id
_entity_poly.type
_entity_poly.pdbx_seq_one_letter_code
_entity_poly.pdbx_strand_id
1 'polypeptide(L)'
;MMRERGIRFDGRPATVKHHSARGRVIRNAGNFTRGSQLLTHEVLMTWQGVKLPVVIGFFVFVILTSLILAFRMEDHEIQLVLMKFYALAWDMVDFDPHHVINLTLPTDRVIRVPMGAVPYNSAVRIAWSKAMHCALAAAIGAVFLTVPLSVWFVDVSRRRGIEILKERHERGAMLVERAVLLREIAAHNHAELAREITRIDPGLDPARVAATSPARRLIGDEAREIGEVRESLHDVLLLMDVFRHRLDDAHHPASRAKASQGR
;
A
#
# COMPACT_ATOMS: atom_id res chain seq x y z
N MET A 1 -3.14 26.34 -15.93
CA MET A 1 -3.62 25.31 -16.87
C MET A 1 -4.19 24.16 -16.05
N MET A 2 -5.52 24.00 -15.99
CA MET A 2 -6.13 22.81 -15.39
C MET A 2 -5.80 21.61 -16.28
N ARG A 3 -5.10 20.60 -15.73
CA ARG A 3 -5.04 19.28 -16.37
C ARG A 3 -6.46 18.75 -16.43
N GLU A 4 -7.05 18.63 -17.61
CA GLU A 4 -8.24 17.80 -17.79
C GLU A 4 -7.90 16.43 -17.20
N ARG A 5 -8.69 16.01 -16.20
CA ARG A 5 -8.50 14.74 -15.52
C ARG A 5 -8.96 13.65 -16.47
N GLY A 6 -8.07 13.22 -17.37
CA GLY A 6 -8.29 12.03 -18.18
C GLY A 6 -8.55 10.82 -17.29
N ILE A 7 -8.98 9.71 -17.88
CA ILE A 7 -9.34 8.45 -17.20
C ILE A 7 -8.30 7.93 -16.18
N ARG A 8 -7.05 8.40 -16.24
CA ARG A 8 -5.94 8.09 -15.32
C ARG A 8 -5.98 8.84 -13.99
N PHE A 9 -6.65 10.00 -13.93
CA PHE A 9 -6.62 10.94 -12.79
C PHE A 9 -8.02 11.28 -12.26
N ASP A 10 -9.07 10.63 -12.74
CA ASP A 10 -10.47 10.89 -12.36
C ASP A 10 -10.82 10.31 -10.97
N GLY A 11 -9.97 9.43 -10.41
CA GLY A 11 -10.12 8.91 -9.03
C GLY A 11 -11.37 8.08 -8.79
N ARG A 12 -12.18 7.81 -9.82
CA ARG A 12 -13.42 7.03 -9.72
C ARG A 12 -13.09 5.55 -9.52
N PRO A 13 -13.81 4.85 -8.62
CA PRO A 13 -13.64 3.42 -8.43
C PRO A 13 -14.13 2.67 -9.68
N ALA A 14 -13.20 2.28 -10.54
CA ALA A 14 -13.50 1.42 -11.69
C ALA A 14 -13.52 -0.04 -11.23
N THR A 15 -14.65 -0.71 -11.38
CA THR A 15 -14.74 -2.16 -11.14
C THR A 15 -14.22 -2.88 -12.38
N VAL A 16 -13.00 -3.39 -12.34
CA VAL A 16 -12.45 -4.19 -13.43
C VAL A 16 -13.18 -5.54 -13.44
N LYS A 17 -14.07 -5.75 -14.41
CA LYS A 17 -14.55 -7.10 -14.75
C LYS A 17 -13.39 -7.82 -15.44
N HIS A 18 -12.65 -8.66 -14.71
CA HIS A 18 -11.63 -9.50 -15.33
C HIS A 18 -12.29 -10.44 -16.34
N HIS A 19 -12.05 -10.24 -17.64
CA HIS A 19 -12.37 -11.18 -18.72
C HIS A 19 -11.40 -12.38 -18.77
N SER A 20 -10.75 -12.70 -17.66
CA SER A 20 -10.01 -13.94 -17.53
C SER A 20 -11.03 -15.08 -17.48
N ALA A 21 -10.80 -16.15 -18.24
CA ALA A 21 -11.51 -17.42 -18.10
C ALA A 21 -11.45 -18.00 -16.65
N ARG A 22 -10.68 -17.38 -15.74
CA ARG A 22 -10.79 -17.56 -14.29
C ARG A 22 -11.91 -16.69 -13.69
N GLY A 23 -13.13 -16.81 -14.22
CA GLY A 23 -14.35 -16.15 -13.73
C GLY A 23 -14.78 -16.51 -12.29
N ARG A 24 -13.95 -17.28 -11.59
CA ARG A 24 -13.93 -17.48 -10.16
C ARG A 24 -12.45 -17.65 -9.83
N VAL A 25 -11.97 -17.06 -8.73
CA VAL A 25 -10.78 -17.60 -8.09
C VAL A 25 -11.18 -19.00 -7.62
N ILE A 26 -11.05 -20.01 -8.49
CA ILE A 26 -11.16 -21.40 -8.11
C ILE A 26 -9.90 -21.63 -7.29
N ARG A 27 -10.00 -21.41 -5.98
CA ARG A 27 -9.02 -21.95 -5.05
C ARG A 27 -8.96 -23.42 -5.40
N ASN A 28 -7.78 -23.90 -5.79
CA ASN A 28 -7.51 -25.30 -6.10
C ASN A 28 -7.54 -26.12 -4.79
N ALA A 29 -8.63 -26.00 -4.03
CA ALA A 29 -8.87 -26.61 -2.73
C ALA A 29 -9.53 -27.99 -2.89
N GLY A 30 -9.56 -28.54 -4.10
CA GLY A 30 -10.10 -29.87 -4.40
C GLY A 30 -9.10 -30.80 -5.09
N ASN A 31 -7.94 -30.29 -5.52
CA ASN A 31 -6.93 -31.09 -6.24
C ASN A 31 -5.83 -31.53 -5.27
N PHE A 32 -6.21 -32.32 -4.26
CA PHE A 32 -5.29 -32.91 -3.29
C PHE A 32 -4.92 -34.32 -3.76
N THR A 33 -3.66 -34.53 -4.13
CA THR A 33 -3.17 -35.81 -4.68
C THR A 33 -2.85 -36.86 -3.60
N ARG A 34 -2.99 -36.53 -2.31
CA ARG A 34 -2.85 -37.45 -1.18
C ARG A 34 -3.87 -37.14 -0.08
N GLY A 35 -4.53 -38.17 0.46
CA GLY A 35 -5.55 -38.02 1.52
C GLY A 35 -5.08 -37.33 2.80
N SER A 36 -3.78 -37.38 3.12
CA SER A 36 -3.22 -36.66 4.28
C SER A 36 -3.18 -35.15 4.10
N GLN A 37 -3.16 -34.65 2.86
CA GLN A 37 -3.20 -33.21 2.56
C GLN A 37 -4.61 -32.64 2.76
N LEU A 38 -5.64 -33.44 2.51
CA LEU A 38 -7.04 -33.04 2.69
C LEU A 38 -7.34 -32.76 4.16
N LEU A 39 -7.05 -33.73 5.05
CA LEU A 39 -7.27 -33.59 6.49
C LEU A 39 -6.45 -32.44 7.09
N THR A 40 -5.17 -32.32 6.72
CA THR A 40 -4.32 -31.25 7.25
C THR A 40 -4.85 -29.87 6.85
N HIS A 41 -5.26 -29.69 5.59
CA HIS A 41 -5.77 -28.41 5.10
C HIS A 41 -7.14 -28.06 5.69
N GLU A 42 -8.03 -29.04 5.84
CA GLU A 42 -9.33 -28.84 6.48
C GLU A 42 -9.19 -28.45 7.96
N VAL A 43 -8.35 -29.16 8.72
CA VAL A 43 -8.09 -28.83 10.12
C VAL A 43 -7.47 -27.43 10.26
N LEU A 44 -6.50 -27.08 9.40
CA LEU A 44 -5.89 -25.76 9.40
C LEU A 44 -6.90 -24.66 9.05
N MET A 45 -7.77 -24.87 8.07
CA MET A 45 -8.83 -23.91 7.72
C MET A 45 -9.83 -23.72 8.85
N THR A 46 -10.26 -24.81 9.50
CA THR A 46 -11.15 -24.74 10.66
C THR A 46 -10.49 -24.00 11.82
N TRP A 47 -9.20 -24.26 12.08
CA TRP A 47 -8.46 -23.58 13.12
C TRP A 47 -8.30 -22.08 12.86
N GLN A 48 -8.04 -21.67 11.61
CA GLN A 48 -8.00 -20.25 11.25
C GLN A 48 -9.36 -19.56 11.46
N GLY A 49 -10.47 -20.28 11.26
CA GLY A 49 -11.81 -19.79 11.56
C GLY A 49 -12.10 -19.63 13.05
N VAL A 50 -11.65 -20.59 13.87
CA VAL A 50 -11.89 -20.60 15.33
C VAL A 50 -10.95 -19.67 16.10
N LYS A 51 -9.71 -19.50 15.63
CA LYS A 51 -8.69 -18.68 16.29
C LYS A 51 -9.20 -17.28 16.61
N LEU A 52 -9.90 -16.66 15.68
CA LEU A 52 -10.34 -15.28 15.80
C LEU A 52 -11.43 -15.10 16.89
N PRO A 53 -12.55 -15.85 16.91
CA PRO A 53 -13.50 -15.85 18.02
C PRO A 53 -12.85 -16.13 19.38
N VAL A 54 -11.89 -17.05 19.44
CA VAL A 54 -11.16 -17.36 20.69
C VAL A 54 -10.36 -16.16 21.19
N VAL A 55 -9.63 -15.48 20.30
CA VAL A 55 -8.87 -14.26 20.65
C VAL A 55 -9.81 -13.14 21.09
N ILE A 56 -10.91 -12.91 20.36
CA ILE A 56 -11.91 -11.91 20.73
C ILE A 56 -12.49 -12.22 22.11
N GLY A 57 -12.90 -13.47 22.34
CA GLY A 57 -13.46 -13.90 23.62
C GLY A 57 -12.49 -13.77 24.78
N PHE A 58 -11.19 -14.04 24.55
CA PHE A 58 -10.15 -13.81 25.55
C PHE A 58 -10.06 -12.33 25.94
N PHE A 59 -10.01 -11.41 24.98
CA PHE A 59 -9.95 -9.98 25.30
C PHE A 59 -11.22 -9.47 25.97
N VAL A 60 -12.40 -9.91 25.52
CA VAL A 60 -13.68 -9.59 26.15
C VAL A 60 -13.70 -10.10 27.60
N PHE A 61 -13.23 -11.32 27.84
CA PHE A 61 -13.12 -11.90 29.18
C PHE A 61 -12.19 -11.09 30.08
N VAL A 62 -11.00 -10.72 29.61
CA VAL A 62 -10.04 -9.92 30.38
C VAL A 62 -10.64 -8.55 30.72
N ILE A 63 -11.22 -7.85 29.74
CA ILE A 63 -11.86 -6.54 29.96
C ILE A 63 -13.01 -6.66 30.95
N LEU A 64 -13.89 -7.64 30.76
CA LEU A 64 -15.07 -7.81 31.61
C LEU A 64 -14.68 -8.22 33.04
N THR A 65 -13.68 -9.10 33.19
CA THR A 65 -13.15 -9.48 34.50
C THR A 65 -12.55 -8.27 35.21
N SER A 66 -11.72 -7.47 34.52
CA SER A 66 -11.15 -6.24 35.07
C SER A 66 -12.23 -5.25 35.52
N LEU A 67 -13.28 -5.05 34.71
CA LEU A 67 -14.41 -4.18 35.07
C LEU A 67 -15.18 -4.70 36.28
N ILE A 68 -15.54 -5.99 36.31
CA ILE A 68 -16.29 -6.57 37.42
C ILE A 68 -15.47 -6.51 38.71
N LEU A 69 -14.17 -6.82 38.66
CA LEU A 69 -13.29 -6.70 39.82
C LEU A 69 -13.23 -5.26 40.33
N ALA A 70 -13.05 -4.28 39.44
CA ALA A 70 -12.98 -2.86 39.80
C ALA A 70 -14.26 -2.34 40.48
N PHE A 71 -15.44 -2.85 40.11
CA PHE A 71 -16.70 -2.41 40.71
C PHE A 71 -17.14 -3.23 41.93
N ARG A 72 -16.68 -4.48 42.06
CA ARG A 72 -17.23 -5.43 43.03
C ARG A 72 -16.29 -5.77 44.17
N MET A 73 -14.99 -5.51 44.01
CA MET A 73 -13.99 -5.73 45.05
C MET A 73 -13.50 -4.40 45.63
N GLU A 74 -13.21 -4.43 46.93
CA GLU A 74 -12.58 -3.31 47.61
C GLU A 74 -11.05 -3.39 47.44
N ASP A 75 -10.36 -2.26 47.59
CA ASP A 75 -8.90 -2.16 47.40
C ASP A 75 -8.13 -3.18 48.25
N HIS A 76 -8.57 -3.39 49.50
CA HIS A 76 -7.96 -4.35 50.41
C HIS A 76 -8.13 -5.81 49.94
N GLU A 77 -9.26 -6.15 49.32
CA GLU A 77 -9.50 -7.49 48.79
C GLU A 77 -8.64 -7.74 47.54
N ILE A 78 -8.45 -6.72 46.71
CA ILE A 78 -7.56 -6.77 45.54
C ILE A 78 -6.13 -7.01 46.00
N GLN A 79 -5.67 -6.32 47.04
CA GLN A 79 -4.36 -6.56 47.65
C GLN A 79 -4.19 -8.01 48.12
N LEU A 80 -5.19 -8.59 48.79
CA LEU A 80 -5.16 -9.98 49.26
C LEU A 80 -5.08 -10.98 48.10
N VAL A 81 -5.79 -10.73 47.00
CA VAL A 81 -5.73 -11.57 45.79
C VAL A 81 -4.37 -11.46 45.12
N LEU A 82 -3.82 -10.25 44.99
CA LEU A 82 -2.47 -10.03 44.48
C LEU A 82 -1.41 -10.73 45.34
N MET A 83 -1.57 -10.68 46.67
CA MET A 83 -0.66 -11.37 47.59
C MET A 83 -0.72 -12.89 47.43
N LYS A 84 -1.89 -13.45 47.12
CA LYS A 84 -2.01 -14.87 46.77
C LYS A 84 -1.28 -15.20 45.46
N PHE A 85 -1.46 -14.39 44.42
CA PHE A 85 -0.70 -14.58 43.17
C PHE A 85 0.81 -14.48 43.40
N TYR A 86 1.23 -13.53 44.23
CA TYR A 86 2.63 -13.38 44.59
C TYR A 86 3.17 -14.61 45.34
N ALA A 87 2.43 -15.12 46.32
CA ALA A 87 2.81 -16.35 47.04
C ALA A 87 2.88 -17.58 46.12
N LEU A 88 1.96 -17.71 45.15
CA LEU A 88 2.01 -18.78 44.16
C LEU A 88 3.21 -18.65 43.22
N ALA A 89 3.53 -17.42 42.77
CA ALA A 89 4.71 -17.18 41.95
C ALA A 89 6.01 -17.42 42.74
N TRP A 90 6.03 -17.10 44.03
CA TRP A 90 7.14 -17.35 44.94
C TRP A 90 7.42 -18.84 45.10
N ASP A 91 6.35 -19.63 45.34
CA ASP A 91 6.41 -21.08 45.45
C ASP A 91 6.82 -21.74 44.12
N MET A 92 6.35 -21.21 42.98
CA MET A 92 6.73 -21.70 41.64
C MET A 92 8.23 -21.56 41.35
N VAL A 93 8.90 -20.59 41.96
CA VAL A 93 10.35 -20.36 41.83
C VAL A 93 11.14 -21.08 42.94
N ASP A 94 10.45 -21.78 43.86
CA ASP A 94 11.04 -22.51 44.99
C ASP A 94 11.88 -21.60 45.91
N PHE A 95 11.39 -20.37 46.14
CA PHE A 95 12.00 -19.45 47.10
C PHE A 95 11.63 -19.79 48.54
N ASP A 96 12.41 -19.26 49.50
CA ASP A 96 12.25 -19.54 50.93
C ASP A 96 10.80 -19.34 51.41
N PRO A 97 10.10 -20.43 51.82
CA PRO A 97 8.73 -20.36 52.30
C PRO A 97 8.57 -19.62 53.62
N HIS A 98 9.65 -19.47 54.39
CA HIS A 98 9.67 -18.79 55.69
C HIS A 98 9.87 -17.28 55.59
N HIS A 99 10.06 -16.75 54.38
CA HIS A 99 10.13 -15.32 54.16
C HIS A 99 8.86 -14.62 54.68
N VAL A 100 9.03 -13.74 55.67
CA VAL A 100 7.91 -13.11 56.36
C VAL A 100 7.45 -11.88 55.60
N ILE A 101 6.15 -11.82 55.30
CA ILE A 101 5.52 -10.67 54.67
C ILE A 101 4.44 -10.04 55.56
N ASN A 102 4.17 -8.76 55.28
CA ASN A 102 3.10 -8.00 55.91
C ASN A 102 1.82 -8.15 55.09
N LEU A 103 0.78 -8.71 55.71
CA LEU A 103 -0.56 -8.84 55.16
C LEU A 103 -1.50 -7.87 55.85
N THR A 104 -2.16 -7.01 55.08
CA THR A 104 -3.18 -6.09 55.59
C THR A 104 -4.54 -6.78 55.58
N LEU A 105 -5.18 -6.87 56.76
CA LEU A 105 -6.51 -7.45 56.90
C LEU A 105 -7.63 -6.45 56.58
N PRO A 106 -8.86 -6.92 56.37
CA PRO A 106 -10.04 -6.06 56.25
C PRO A 106 -10.26 -5.13 57.46
N THR A 107 -9.73 -5.48 58.63
CA THR A 107 -9.79 -4.66 59.85
C THR A 107 -8.71 -3.57 59.93
N ASP A 108 -8.01 -3.33 58.82
CA ASP A 108 -6.85 -2.43 58.70
C ASP A 108 -5.67 -2.81 59.61
N ARG A 109 -5.67 -4.05 60.10
CA ARG A 109 -4.58 -4.61 60.91
C ARG A 109 -3.57 -5.29 60.00
N VAL A 110 -2.30 -4.99 60.22
CA VAL A 110 -1.20 -5.66 59.53
C VAL A 110 -0.73 -6.86 60.37
N ILE A 111 -0.78 -8.05 59.79
CA ILE A 111 -0.24 -9.27 60.40
C ILE A 111 1.00 -9.72 59.63
N ARG A 112 1.93 -10.35 60.36
CA ARG A 112 3.12 -10.98 59.78
C ARG A 112 2.85 -12.46 59.56
N VAL A 113 3.00 -12.91 58.32
CA VAL A 113 2.74 -14.31 57.92
C VAL A 113 3.89 -14.77 57.04
N PRO A 114 4.41 -16.00 57.22
CA PRO A 114 5.38 -16.57 56.29
C PRO A 114 4.74 -16.77 54.91
N MET A 115 5.50 -16.59 53.84
CA MET A 115 5.02 -16.62 52.46
C MET A 115 4.23 -17.90 52.14
N GLY A 116 4.72 -19.06 52.60
CA GLY A 116 4.05 -20.34 52.40
C GLY A 116 2.67 -20.44 53.07
N ALA A 117 2.40 -19.63 54.10
CA ALA A 117 1.11 -19.64 54.80
C ALA A 117 0.09 -18.63 54.24
N VAL A 118 0.49 -17.73 53.34
CA VAL A 118 -0.37 -16.71 52.73
C VAL A 118 -1.61 -17.28 52.06
N PRO A 119 -1.53 -18.34 51.22
CA PRO A 119 -2.71 -18.87 50.52
C PRO A 119 -3.75 -19.50 51.47
N TYR A 120 -3.33 -19.87 52.68
CA TYR A 120 -4.15 -20.55 53.69
C TYR A 120 -4.85 -19.57 54.65
N ASN A 121 -4.48 -18.29 54.63
CA ASN A 121 -5.11 -17.28 55.46
C ASN A 121 -6.61 -17.13 55.11
N SER A 122 -7.48 -17.04 56.12
CA SER A 122 -8.93 -16.96 55.93
C SER A 122 -9.38 -15.73 55.15
N ALA A 123 -8.77 -14.56 55.39
CA ALA A 123 -9.07 -13.34 54.65
C ALA A 123 -8.72 -13.48 53.16
N VAL A 124 -7.55 -14.06 52.87
CA VAL A 124 -7.11 -14.35 51.49
C VAL A 124 -8.05 -15.33 50.80
N ARG A 125 -8.51 -16.38 51.51
CA ARG A 125 -9.46 -17.36 50.96
C ARG A 125 -10.82 -16.76 50.62
N ILE A 126 -11.34 -15.85 51.46
CA ILE A 126 -12.61 -15.16 51.21
C ILE A 126 -12.48 -14.23 50.00
N ALA A 127 -11.45 -13.38 49.97
CA ALA A 127 -11.18 -12.48 48.85
C ALA A 127 -10.98 -13.27 47.54
N TRP A 128 -10.26 -14.39 47.58
CA TRP A 128 -10.07 -15.28 46.45
C TRP A 128 -11.39 -15.90 45.96
N SER A 129 -12.24 -16.39 46.86
CA SER A 129 -13.55 -16.94 46.47
C SER A 129 -14.40 -15.89 45.79
N LYS A 130 -14.42 -14.65 46.31
CA LYS A 130 -15.12 -13.51 45.69
C LYS A 130 -14.57 -13.20 44.30
N ALA A 131 -13.24 -13.16 44.14
CA ALA A 131 -12.59 -12.97 42.85
C ALA A 131 -12.93 -14.07 41.84
N MET A 132 -12.97 -15.34 42.27
CA MET A 132 -13.35 -16.46 41.41
C MET A 132 -14.82 -16.41 40.98
N HIS A 133 -15.73 -15.99 41.85
CA HIS A 133 -17.12 -15.75 41.45
C HIS A 133 -17.23 -14.61 40.43
N CYS A 134 -16.46 -13.54 40.60
CA CYS A 134 -16.40 -12.43 39.65
C CYS A 134 -15.82 -12.89 38.29
N ALA A 135 -14.75 -13.67 38.31
CA ALA A 135 -14.15 -14.25 37.11
C ALA A 135 -15.11 -15.22 36.40
N LEU A 136 -15.85 -16.05 37.13
CA LEU A 136 -16.85 -16.95 36.55
C LEU A 136 -18.00 -16.17 35.90
N ALA A 137 -18.51 -15.14 36.59
CA ALA A 137 -19.53 -14.26 36.04
C ALA A 137 -19.04 -13.56 34.76
N ALA A 138 -17.79 -13.08 34.76
CA ALA A 138 -17.15 -12.52 33.58
C ALA A 138 -16.97 -13.55 32.46
N ALA A 139 -16.63 -14.80 32.75
CA ALA A 139 -16.49 -15.85 31.76
C ALA A 139 -17.83 -16.13 31.04
N ILE A 140 -18.91 -16.25 31.82
CA ILE A 140 -20.25 -16.45 31.27
C ILE A 140 -20.66 -15.24 30.41
N GLY A 141 -20.49 -14.01 30.94
CA GLY A 141 -20.79 -12.79 30.19
C GLY A 141 -19.95 -12.66 28.92
N ALA A 142 -18.67 -13.03 28.96
CA ALA A 142 -17.79 -13.00 27.81
C ALA A 142 -18.22 -13.96 26.71
N VAL A 143 -18.65 -15.18 27.04
CA VAL A 143 -19.19 -16.13 26.05
C VAL A 143 -20.40 -15.52 25.33
N PHE A 144 -21.33 -14.91 26.07
CA PHE A 144 -22.50 -14.25 25.49
C PHE A 144 -22.14 -13.06 24.59
N LEU A 145 -21.14 -12.26 24.96
CA LEU A 145 -20.69 -11.10 24.17
C LEU A 145 -19.82 -11.49 22.97
N THR A 146 -19.09 -12.61 23.05
CA THR A 146 -18.18 -13.07 21.99
C THR A 146 -18.92 -13.43 20.72
N VAL A 147 -20.11 -14.04 20.83
CA VAL A 147 -20.90 -14.47 19.67
C VAL A 147 -21.30 -13.28 18.77
N PRO A 148 -22.04 -12.26 19.25
CA PRO A 148 -22.43 -11.14 18.40
C PRO A 148 -21.22 -10.34 17.93
N LEU A 149 -20.19 -10.18 18.76
CA LEU A 149 -18.98 -9.46 18.39
C LEU A 149 -18.20 -10.17 17.28
N SER A 150 -18.14 -11.50 17.33
CA SER A 150 -17.52 -12.32 16.27
C SER A 150 -18.30 -12.22 14.96
N VAL A 151 -19.64 -12.28 15.01
CA VAL A 151 -20.50 -12.11 13.83
C VAL A 151 -20.30 -10.73 13.20
N TRP A 152 -20.34 -9.69 14.03
CA TRP A 152 -20.12 -8.31 13.59
C TRP A 152 -18.73 -8.13 12.98
N PHE A 153 -17.69 -8.65 13.63
CA PHE A 153 -16.32 -8.57 13.12
C PHE A 153 -16.18 -9.27 11.77
N VAL A 154 -16.78 -10.46 11.61
CA VAL A 154 -16.74 -11.20 10.34
C VAL A 154 -17.45 -10.42 9.23
N ASP A 155 -18.60 -9.80 9.52
CA ASP A 155 -19.31 -8.96 8.54
C ASP A 155 -18.49 -7.73 8.13
N VAL A 156 -17.95 -6.98 9.11
CA VAL A 156 -17.06 -5.85 8.85
C VAL A 156 -15.82 -6.26 8.04
N SER A 157 -15.20 -7.39 8.40
CA SER A 157 -14.02 -7.92 7.69
C SER A 157 -14.37 -8.29 6.24
N ARG A 158 -15.53 -8.88 5.99
CA ARG A 158 -15.99 -9.18 4.63
C ARG A 158 -16.21 -7.90 3.82
N ARG A 159 -16.88 -6.90 4.40
CA ARG A 159 -17.13 -5.61 3.73
C ARG A 159 -15.81 -4.89 3.38
N ARG A 160 -14.87 -4.84 4.33
CA ARG A 160 -13.54 -4.26 4.13
C ARG A 160 -12.69 -5.05 3.13
N GLY A 161 -12.73 -6.38 3.18
CA GLY A 161 -12.04 -7.22 2.21
C GLY A 161 -12.51 -6.99 0.78
N ILE A 162 -13.83 -6.87 0.57
CA ILE A 162 -14.41 -6.52 -0.73
C ILE A 162 -14.00 -5.10 -1.15
N GLU A 163 -13.95 -4.15 -0.23
CA GLU A 163 -13.51 -2.78 -0.49
C GLU A 163 -12.03 -2.70 -0.90
N ILE A 164 -11.15 -3.48 -0.26
CA ILE A 164 -9.72 -3.53 -0.58
C ILE A 164 -9.47 -4.22 -1.93
N LEU A 165 -10.23 -5.27 -2.24
CA LEU A 165 -10.19 -5.94 -3.54
C LEU A 165 -10.73 -5.06 -4.69
N LYS A 166 -11.44 -3.97 -4.39
CA LYS A 166 -11.69 -2.92 -5.38
C LYS A 166 -10.39 -2.14 -5.54
N GLU A 167 -9.50 -2.67 -6.36
CA GLU A 167 -8.19 -2.10 -6.68
C GLU A 167 -8.34 -0.62 -7.08
N ARG A 168 -7.96 0.30 -6.18
CA ARG A 168 -7.63 1.68 -6.56
C ARG A 168 -6.28 1.64 -7.25
N HIS A 169 -6.29 1.50 -8.57
CA HIS A 169 -5.10 1.62 -9.40
C HIS A 169 -4.58 3.07 -9.37
N GLU A 170 -3.97 3.48 -8.26
CA GLU A 170 -3.17 4.71 -8.14
C GLU A 170 -1.86 4.61 -8.95
N ARG A 171 -1.56 3.44 -9.54
CA ARG A 171 -0.38 3.21 -10.40
C ARG A 171 -0.74 3.17 -11.89
N GLY A 172 -1.34 4.25 -12.39
CA GLY A 172 -1.27 4.68 -13.80
C GLY A 172 -1.84 3.77 -14.91
N ALA A 173 -2.18 2.52 -14.64
CA ALA A 173 -2.71 1.56 -15.61
C ALA A 173 -4.09 1.10 -15.13
N MET A 174 -5.12 1.80 -15.59
CA MET A 174 -6.50 1.34 -15.48
C MET A 174 -6.80 0.46 -16.71
N LEU A 175 -7.26 -0.78 -16.48
CA LEU A 175 -7.82 -1.63 -17.53
C LEU A 175 -9.16 -1.01 -17.99
N VAL A 176 -9.09 -0.18 -19.02
CA VAL A 176 -10.24 0.51 -19.62
C VAL A 176 -10.61 -0.18 -20.93
N GLU A 177 -11.90 -0.14 -21.28
CA GLU A 177 -12.41 -0.68 -22.54
C GLU A 177 -11.64 -0.11 -23.75
N ARG A 178 -11.31 -0.98 -24.71
CA ARG A 178 -10.48 -0.63 -25.88
C ARG A 178 -10.98 0.63 -26.61
N ALA A 179 -12.29 0.79 -26.77
CA ALA A 179 -12.87 1.95 -27.45
C ALA A 179 -12.59 3.26 -26.71
N VAL A 180 -12.70 3.26 -25.38
CA VAL A 180 -12.43 4.43 -24.53
C VAL A 180 -10.93 4.75 -24.54
N LEU A 181 -10.07 3.73 -24.45
CA LEU A 181 -8.62 3.92 -24.50
C LEU A 181 -8.16 4.51 -25.83
N LEU A 182 -8.67 4.01 -26.97
CA LEU A 182 -8.32 4.52 -28.29
C LEU A 182 -8.76 5.98 -28.46
N ARG A 183 -9.97 6.33 -28.00
CA ARG A 183 -10.47 7.70 -28.06
C ARG A 183 -9.58 8.66 -27.27
N GLU A 184 -9.20 8.28 -26.06
CA GLU A 184 -8.37 9.13 -25.19
C GLU A 184 -6.94 9.29 -25.75
N ILE A 185 -6.33 8.21 -26.23
CA ILE A 185 -5.00 8.26 -26.86
C ILE A 185 -5.04 9.14 -28.10
N ALA A 186 -6.06 8.99 -28.95
CA ALA A 186 -6.22 9.82 -30.14
C ALA A 186 -6.35 11.30 -29.75
N ALA A 187 -7.23 11.65 -28.82
CA ALA A 187 -7.43 13.01 -28.35
C ALA A 187 -6.14 13.62 -27.77
N HIS A 188 -5.41 12.86 -26.95
CA HIS A 188 -4.13 13.30 -26.40
C HIS A 188 -3.07 13.52 -27.48
N ASN A 189 -2.93 12.59 -28.42
CA ASN A 189 -1.96 12.70 -29.51
C ASN A 189 -2.29 13.87 -30.45
N HIS A 190 -3.56 14.15 -30.73
CA HIS A 190 -3.98 15.32 -31.51
C HIS A 190 -3.64 16.63 -30.80
N ALA A 191 -3.86 16.70 -29.48
CA ALA A 191 -3.53 17.87 -28.68
C ALA A 191 -2.02 18.12 -28.62
N GLU A 192 -1.22 17.06 -28.47
CA GLU A 192 0.24 17.19 -28.40
C GLU A 192 0.84 17.53 -29.77
N LEU A 193 0.33 16.92 -30.85
CA LEU A 193 0.70 17.28 -32.22
C LEU A 193 0.41 18.76 -32.52
N ALA A 194 -0.73 19.29 -32.07
CA ALA A 194 -1.04 20.70 -32.26
C ALA A 194 -0.04 21.61 -31.51
N ARG A 195 0.40 21.22 -30.31
CA ARG A 195 1.44 21.95 -29.56
C ARG A 195 2.80 21.92 -30.25
N GLU A 196 3.19 20.77 -30.77
CA GLU A 196 4.46 20.60 -31.50
C GLU A 196 4.47 21.44 -32.78
N ILE A 197 3.40 21.39 -33.57
CA ILE A 197 3.28 22.18 -34.81
C ILE A 197 3.35 23.67 -34.50
N THR A 198 2.64 24.14 -33.46
CA THR A 198 2.69 25.56 -33.05
C THR A 198 4.10 26.01 -32.65
N ARG A 199 4.94 25.10 -32.14
CA ARG A 199 6.34 25.40 -31.79
C ARG A 199 7.28 25.40 -33.00
N ILE A 200 7.04 24.53 -33.98
CA ILE A 200 7.91 24.35 -35.14
C ILE A 200 7.59 25.38 -36.22
N ASP A 201 6.32 25.56 -36.56
CA ASP A 201 5.87 26.50 -37.58
C ASP A 201 4.43 26.98 -37.29
N PRO A 202 4.24 28.24 -36.86
CA PRO A 202 2.93 28.80 -36.54
C PRO A 202 1.95 28.86 -37.72
N GLY A 203 2.43 28.72 -38.96
CA GLY A 203 1.60 28.78 -40.17
C GLY A 203 0.98 27.45 -40.61
N LEU A 204 1.38 26.33 -40.01
CA LEU A 204 0.88 25.00 -40.39
C LEU A 204 -0.41 24.64 -39.66
N ASP A 205 -1.42 24.21 -40.41
CA ASP A 205 -2.68 23.73 -39.84
C ASP A 205 -2.53 22.33 -39.21
N PRO A 206 -2.72 22.19 -37.88
CA PRO A 206 -2.58 20.91 -37.18
C PRO A 206 -3.54 19.82 -37.67
N ALA A 207 -4.75 20.19 -38.11
CA ALA A 207 -5.75 19.23 -38.57
C ALA A 207 -5.30 18.53 -39.86
N ARG A 208 -4.66 19.27 -40.76
CA ARG A 208 -4.15 18.77 -42.04
C ARG A 208 -2.97 17.81 -41.86
N VAL A 209 -2.09 18.08 -40.90
CA VAL A 209 -0.94 17.21 -40.58
C VAL A 209 -1.42 15.91 -39.90
N ALA A 210 -2.40 16.03 -38.99
CA ALA A 210 -2.96 14.87 -38.31
C ALA A 210 -3.64 13.87 -39.27
N ALA A 211 -4.26 14.36 -40.36
CA ALA A 211 -4.88 13.55 -41.41
C ALA A 211 -3.87 12.78 -42.28
N THR A 212 -2.59 13.10 -42.21
CA THR A 212 -1.53 12.42 -42.98
C THR A 212 -1.08 11.15 -42.24
N SER A 213 -0.81 10.07 -42.96
CA SER A 213 -0.37 8.81 -42.35
C SER A 213 0.96 8.99 -41.59
N PRO A 214 1.17 8.36 -40.41
CA PRO A 214 2.39 8.53 -39.63
C PRO A 214 3.67 8.22 -40.41
N ALA A 215 3.64 7.19 -41.26
CA ALA A 215 4.76 6.83 -42.13
C ALA A 215 5.13 7.95 -43.10
N ARG A 216 4.15 8.69 -43.63
CA ARG A 216 4.40 9.80 -44.55
C ARG A 216 4.92 11.06 -43.84
N ARG A 217 4.73 11.19 -42.52
CA ARG A 217 5.32 12.27 -41.71
C ARG A 217 6.81 12.06 -41.50
N LEU A 218 7.22 10.83 -41.17
CA LEU A 218 8.64 10.47 -40.96
C LEU A 218 9.47 10.66 -42.23
N ILE A 219 8.93 10.29 -43.39
CA ILE A 219 9.58 10.47 -44.70
C ILE A 219 9.75 11.98 -45.03
N GLY A 220 8.82 12.82 -44.58
CA GLY A 220 8.90 14.26 -44.76
C GLY A 220 10.01 14.91 -43.93
N ASP A 221 10.22 14.43 -42.70
CA ASP A 221 11.32 14.89 -41.83
C ASP A 221 12.70 14.49 -42.38
N GLU A 222 12.88 13.22 -42.78
CA GLU A 222 14.15 12.76 -43.37
C GLU A 222 14.51 13.56 -44.64
N ALA A 223 13.52 13.84 -45.49
CA ALA A 223 13.74 14.63 -46.70
C ALA A 223 14.10 16.10 -46.40
N ARG A 224 13.60 16.65 -45.29
CA ARG A 224 13.88 18.04 -44.87
C ARG A 224 15.27 18.16 -44.24
N GLU A 225 15.67 17.19 -43.43
CA GLU A 225 17.01 17.11 -42.82
C GLU A 225 18.11 16.93 -43.89
N ILE A 226 17.85 16.09 -44.91
CA ILE A 226 18.75 15.94 -46.06
C ILE A 226 18.84 17.25 -46.89
N GLY A 227 17.76 18.02 -46.96
CA GLY A 227 17.72 19.32 -47.63
C GLY A 227 18.58 20.38 -46.94
N GLU A 228 18.47 20.52 -45.61
CA GLU A 228 19.28 21.46 -44.81
C GLU A 228 20.77 21.12 -44.85
N VAL A 229 21.13 19.83 -44.76
CA VAL A 229 22.53 19.39 -44.87
C VAL A 229 23.10 19.71 -46.25
N ARG A 230 22.28 19.60 -47.30
CA ARG A 230 22.70 19.91 -48.68
C ARG A 230 22.89 21.42 -48.92
N GLU A 231 22.05 22.27 -48.34
CA GLU A 231 22.27 23.73 -48.38
C GLU A 231 23.54 24.13 -47.60
N SER A 232 23.76 23.56 -46.42
CA SER A 232 24.97 23.82 -45.64
C SER A 232 26.25 23.40 -46.38
N LEU A 233 26.23 22.26 -47.09
CA LEU A 233 27.34 21.83 -47.95
C LEU A 233 27.56 22.74 -49.16
N HIS A 234 26.48 23.27 -49.75
CA HIS A 234 26.57 24.20 -50.88
C HIS A 234 27.21 25.53 -50.46
N ASP A 235 26.86 26.05 -49.28
CA ASP A 235 27.48 27.26 -48.72
C ASP A 235 28.97 27.04 -48.40
N VAL A 236 29.34 25.87 -47.89
CA VAL A 236 30.76 25.50 -47.68
C VAL A 236 31.52 25.43 -49.01
N LEU A 237 30.92 24.86 -50.05
CA LEU A 237 31.53 24.80 -51.38
C LEU A 237 31.70 26.19 -52.01
N LEU A 238 30.71 27.08 -51.87
CA LEU A 238 30.82 28.47 -52.28
C LEU A 238 31.93 29.20 -51.52
N LEU A 239 32.07 28.97 -50.22
CA LEU A 239 33.14 29.54 -49.41
C LEU A 239 34.52 29.05 -49.88
N MET A 240 34.63 27.78 -50.25
CA MET A 240 35.87 27.19 -50.79
C MET A 240 36.23 27.75 -52.17
N ASP A 241 35.25 28.00 -53.05
CA ASP A 241 35.50 28.60 -54.37
C ASP A 241 35.90 30.08 -54.25
N VAL A 242 35.32 30.84 -53.31
CA VAL A 242 35.78 32.20 -53.00
C VAL A 242 37.23 32.18 -52.48
N PHE A 243 37.58 31.19 -51.65
CA PHE A 243 38.95 31.04 -51.14
C PHE A 243 39.93 30.67 -52.26
N ARG A 244 39.53 29.80 -53.19
CA ARG A 244 40.30 29.43 -54.38
C ARG A 244 40.53 30.63 -55.29
N HIS A 245 39.51 31.44 -55.56
CA HIS A 245 39.63 32.62 -56.40
C HIS A 245 40.57 33.69 -55.78
N ARG A 246 40.57 33.83 -54.45
CA ARG A 246 41.54 34.69 -53.74
C ARG A 246 42.99 34.18 -53.80
N LEU A 247 43.19 32.86 -53.84
CA LEU A 247 44.52 32.26 -53.99
C LEU A 247 45.06 32.45 -55.42
N ASP A 248 44.19 32.36 -56.43
CA ASP A 248 44.55 32.60 -57.83
C ASP A 248 44.94 34.07 -58.08
N ASP A 249 44.24 35.03 -57.45
CA ASP A 249 44.59 36.46 -57.50
C ASP A 249 45.94 36.77 -56.83
N ALA A 250 46.36 35.95 -55.86
CA ALA A 250 47.66 36.08 -55.20
C ALA A 250 48.83 35.51 -56.02
N HIS A 251 48.57 34.83 -57.15
CA HIS A 251 49.58 34.18 -57.98
C HIS A 251 49.84 34.83 -59.35
N HIS A 252 49.30 36.03 -59.63
CA HIS A 252 49.60 36.80 -60.86
C HIS A 252 49.92 38.30 -60.61
N PRO A 253 51.15 38.65 -60.16
CA PRO A 253 51.58 40.03 -60.00
C PRO A 253 52.39 40.53 -61.22
N ALA A 254 51.86 40.52 -62.45
CA ALA A 254 52.49 41.23 -63.59
C ALA A 254 51.63 41.21 -64.87
N SER A 255 50.92 42.30 -65.20
CA SER A 255 50.66 42.68 -66.61
C SER A 255 49.91 44.01 -66.83
N ARG A 256 49.44 44.74 -65.80
CA ARG A 256 48.91 46.11 -66.00
C ARG A 256 49.97 47.20 -65.81
N ALA A 257 51.02 47.14 -66.61
CA ALA A 257 51.91 48.26 -66.88
C ALA A 257 52.21 48.28 -68.38
N LYS A 258 51.49 49.15 -69.13
CA LYS A 258 51.76 49.73 -70.46
C LYS A 258 50.46 49.87 -71.27
N ALA A 259 49.84 51.05 -71.23
CA ALA A 259 49.22 51.74 -72.37
C ALA A 259 48.33 52.92 -71.89
N SER A 260 48.95 54.07 -71.60
CA SER A 260 48.45 55.40 -72.00
C SER A 260 49.43 56.48 -71.55
N GLN A 261 50.38 56.76 -72.43
CA GLN A 261 51.13 58.01 -72.48
C GLN A 261 50.40 58.90 -73.49
N GLY A 262 50.14 60.18 -73.16
CA GLY A 262 49.42 61.07 -74.07
C GLY A 262 49.16 62.49 -73.60
N ARG A 263 50.18 63.22 -73.15
CA ARG A 263 50.50 64.58 -73.62
C ARG A 263 51.90 64.99 -73.18
#